data_AF-A0A950HYJ2-F1
#
_entry.id   AF-A0A950HYJ2-F1
#
_cell.length_a   1.000
_cell.length_b   1.000
_cell.length_c   1.000
_cell.angle_alpha   90.00
_cell.angle_beta   90.00
_cell.angle_gamma   90.00
#
_symmetry.space_group_name_H-M   'P 1'
#
loop_
_entity.id
_entity.type
_entity.pdbx_description
1 polymer ?
#
loop_
_entity_poly.entity_id
_entity_poly.type
_entity_poly.pdbx_seq_one_letter_code
_entity_poly.pdbx_strand_id
1 'polypeptide(L)'
;MSKGEPLRLHVPEPTGRPGCATDFSYLRLSPAGAVRRPEVDVTPMDTRDLAYSLISVIDADGNAVGPWVPQIDIEVVRKGLRAMMKTRIFDSRMLMAQRQKKMSFYMQSLGEEAIGTAQALALNVDDMCFPTYRQQSILIVRDYPLVDMICQLMSNEHDPLKGRQLPVMYSVKKAGFFSISGNLATQYIQAVGWGMASAIKGDTKIASAWIGDGATAEADFDTALTFAHVYRAPVILNVVNNQWAISTFQAIAGGEDTTFAARGVGCGIASLRVDG
;
A
#
# COMPACT_ATOMS: atom_id res chain seq x y z
N MET A 1 30.91 40.83 13.44
CA MET A 1 30.10 39.59 13.48
C MET A 1 28.68 39.97 13.15
N SER A 2 28.14 39.56 11.99
CA SER A 2 26.72 39.77 11.71
C SER A 2 25.91 39.00 12.75
N LYS A 3 25.00 39.68 13.46
CA LYS A 3 24.02 38.99 14.32
C LYS A 3 23.19 38.11 13.38
N GLY A 4 23.27 36.79 13.54
CA GLY A 4 22.47 35.86 12.75
C GLY A 4 20.98 36.13 12.92
N GLU A 5 20.19 35.84 11.88
CA GLU A 5 18.73 35.97 11.95
C GLU A 5 18.12 34.97 12.95
N PRO A 6 16.99 35.30 13.60
CA PRO A 6 16.29 34.37 14.47
C PRO A 6 15.82 33.11 13.72
N LEU A 7 16.01 31.94 14.35
CA LEU A 7 15.48 30.68 13.84
C LEU A 7 13.95 30.67 13.90
N ARG A 8 13.31 29.96 12.96
CA ARG A 8 11.85 29.76 12.90
C ARG A 8 11.50 28.29 12.80
N LEU A 9 10.38 27.92 13.43
CA LEU A 9 9.76 26.59 13.24
C LEU A 9 9.09 26.55 11.86
N HIS A 10 9.37 25.50 11.09
CA HIS A 10 8.66 25.21 9.85
C HIS A 10 7.56 24.18 10.12
N VAL A 11 6.36 24.45 9.64
CA VAL A 11 5.21 23.54 9.72
C VAL A 11 4.63 23.40 8.31
N PRO A 12 4.76 22.23 7.65
CA PRO A 12 4.23 22.04 6.31
C PRO A 12 2.72 22.24 6.26
N GLU A 13 2.24 22.86 5.18
CA GLU A 13 0.81 23.05 4.91
C GLU A 13 0.43 22.48 3.54
N PRO A 14 -0.75 21.85 3.39
CA PRO A 14 -1.26 21.51 2.07
C PRO A 14 -1.57 22.79 1.29
N THR A 15 -1.30 22.78 -0.02
CA THR A 15 -1.60 23.91 -0.92
C THR A 15 -3.11 24.20 -1.01
N GLY A 16 -3.94 23.16 -0.85
CA GLY A 16 -5.40 23.26 -0.81
C GLY A 16 -5.99 23.08 0.59
N ARG A 17 -6.98 23.91 0.91
CA ARG A 17 -7.85 23.85 2.10
C ARG A 17 -9.32 23.93 1.65
N PRO A 18 -10.32 23.69 2.52
CA PRO A 18 -11.73 23.83 2.13
C PRO A 18 -12.01 25.20 1.50
N GLY A 19 -12.50 25.21 0.26
CA GLY A 19 -12.73 26.42 -0.52
C GLY A 19 -11.59 26.83 -1.47
N CYS A 20 -10.45 26.14 -1.43
CA CYS A 20 -9.29 26.38 -2.30
C CYS A 20 -9.01 25.15 -3.17
N ALA A 21 -8.46 25.37 -4.37
CA ALA A 21 -7.91 24.29 -5.20
C ALA A 21 -6.59 23.77 -4.59
N THR A 22 -6.35 22.47 -4.70
CA THR A 22 -5.04 21.88 -4.38
C THR A 22 -4.15 22.00 -5.61
N ASP A 23 -2.95 22.56 -5.44
CA ASP A 23 -1.89 22.45 -6.44
C ASP A 23 -1.14 21.14 -6.24
N PHE A 24 -1.23 20.23 -7.21
CA PHE A 24 -0.59 18.92 -7.21
C PHE A 24 0.84 18.95 -7.77
N SER A 25 1.42 20.12 -8.04
CA SER A 25 2.81 20.28 -8.52
C SER A 25 3.86 19.63 -7.61
N TYR A 26 3.53 19.41 -6.32
CA TYR A 26 4.39 18.68 -5.38
C TYR A 26 4.57 17.19 -5.76
N LEU A 27 3.67 16.63 -6.56
CA LEU A 27 3.83 15.29 -7.12
C LEU A 27 4.86 15.33 -8.25
N ARG A 28 6.02 14.71 -8.02
CA ARG A 28 7.06 14.50 -9.02
C ARG A 28 6.63 13.40 -10.00
N LEU A 29 5.72 13.74 -10.92
CA LEU A 29 5.21 12.81 -11.93
C LEU A 29 6.20 12.65 -13.09
N SER A 30 6.12 11.55 -13.81
CA SER A 30 6.88 11.30 -15.04
C SER A 30 5.91 10.89 -16.15
N PRO A 31 6.18 11.21 -17.43
CA PRO A 31 5.36 10.73 -18.53
C PRO A 31 5.30 9.20 -18.56
N ALA A 32 4.16 8.65 -19.00
CA ALA A 32 4.00 7.21 -19.16
C ALA A 32 5.09 6.64 -20.08
N GLY A 33 5.65 5.50 -19.71
CA GLY A 33 6.70 4.80 -20.44
C GLY A 33 8.09 5.44 -20.40
N ALA A 34 8.27 6.62 -19.79
CA ALA A 34 9.55 7.31 -19.76
C ALA A 34 10.57 6.69 -18.78
N VAL A 35 10.09 6.02 -17.73
CA VAL A 35 10.96 5.44 -16.70
C VAL A 35 11.39 4.04 -17.12
N ARG A 36 12.71 3.80 -17.08
CA ARG A 36 13.32 2.50 -17.42
C ARG A 36 12.87 1.37 -16.49
N ARG A 37 12.93 0.13 -16.99
CA ARG A 37 12.76 -1.08 -16.18
C ARG A 37 14.15 -1.67 -15.87
N PRO A 38 14.60 -1.70 -14.61
CA PRO A 38 15.85 -2.37 -14.25
C PRO A 38 15.72 -3.89 -14.35
N GLU A 39 16.86 -4.57 -14.38
CA GLU A 39 16.95 -6.00 -14.11
C GLU A 39 16.57 -6.31 -12.64
N VAL A 40 16.14 -7.53 -12.37
CA VAL A 40 15.65 -7.94 -11.04
C VAL A 40 16.75 -8.02 -9.98
N ASP A 41 18.01 -8.12 -10.39
CA ASP A 41 19.21 -8.17 -9.54
C ASP A 41 19.91 -6.81 -9.40
N VAL A 42 19.25 -5.73 -9.84
CA VAL A 42 19.75 -4.35 -9.71
C VAL A 42 20.17 -4.02 -8.28
N THR A 43 21.27 -3.29 -8.13
CA THR A 43 21.71 -2.87 -6.80
C THR A 43 20.77 -1.78 -6.25
N PRO A 44 20.56 -1.70 -4.92
CA PRO A 44 19.77 -0.63 -4.31
C PRO A 44 20.19 0.78 -4.73
N MET A 45 21.50 1.02 -4.83
CA MET A 45 22.06 2.32 -5.22
C MET A 45 21.64 2.72 -6.64
N ASP A 46 21.57 1.75 -7.55
CA ASP A 46 21.16 1.96 -8.94
C ASP A 46 19.64 2.12 -9.11
N THR A 47 18.89 2.21 -8.01
CA THR A 47 17.45 2.56 -8.03
C THR A 47 17.17 3.98 -7.54
N ARG A 48 18.21 4.79 -7.27
CA ARG A 48 18.07 6.16 -6.77
C ARG A 48 17.23 7.05 -7.69
N ASP A 49 17.46 7.01 -9.00
CA ASP A 49 16.67 7.75 -9.99
C ASP A 49 15.21 7.28 -9.99
N LEU A 50 14.98 5.96 -9.95
CA LEU A 50 13.65 5.35 -9.93
C LEU A 50 12.83 5.81 -8.72
N ALA A 51 13.45 5.89 -7.55
CA ALA A 51 12.81 6.33 -6.31
C ALA A 51 12.28 7.78 -6.35
N TYR A 52 12.83 8.64 -7.21
CA TYR A 52 12.39 10.03 -7.39
C TYR A 52 11.57 10.28 -8.67
N SER A 53 11.47 9.29 -9.56
CA SER A 53 10.64 9.32 -10.77
C SER A 53 9.27 8.66 -10.52
N LEU A 54 8.46 8.48 -11.57
CA LEU A 54 7.20 7.73 -11.51
C LEU A 54 7.10 6.72 -12.65
N ILE A 55 7.04 5.44 -12.30
CA ILE A 55 6.74 4.38 -13.25
C ILE A 55 5.25 4.42 -13.55
N SER A 56 4.88 4.72 -14.79
CA SER A 56 3.52 4.64 -15.30
C SER A 56 3.52 4.03 -16.70
N VAL A 57 2.49 3.26 -17.03
CA VAL A 57 2.38 2.48 -18.28
C VAL A 57 1.28 3.00 -19.19
N ILE A 58 0.17 3.48 -18.63
CA ILE A 58 -0.98 3.93 -19.40
C ILE A 58 -0.87 5.45 -19.61
N ASP A 59 -0.78 5.88 -20.87
CA ASP A 59 -0.76 7.30 -21.21
C ASP A 59 -2.15 7.96 -21.13
N ALA A 60 -2.21 9.27 -21.41
CA ALA A 60 -3.45 10.04 -21.36
C ALA A 60 -4.51 9.59 -22.40
N ASP A 61 -4.08 8.90 -23.46
CA ASP A 61 -4.96 8.36 -24.50
C ASP A 61 -5.38 6.90 -24.21
N GLY A 62 -4.87 6.32 -23.12
CA GLY A 62 -5.17 4.95 -22.69
C GLY A 62 -4.28 3.87 -23.31
N ASN A 63 -3.17 4.24 -23.98
CA ASN A 63 -2.25 3.29 -24.58
C ASN A 63 -1.21 2.80 -23.56
N ALA A 64 -0.86 1.51 -23.65
CA ALA A 64 0.24 0.94 -22.86
C ALA A 64 1.59 1.23 -23.54
N VAL A 65 2.48 1.95 -22.86
CA VAL A 65 3.75 2.44 -23.41
C VAL A 65 4.95 2.14 -22.51
N GLY A 66 6.13 2.01 -23.14
CA GLY A 66 7.42 1.89 -22.47
C GLY A 66 7.80 0.49 -21.98
N PRO A 67 8.91 0.38 -21.22
CA PRO A 67 9.54 -0.91 -20.91
C PRO A 67 8.81 -1.71 -19.81
N TRP A 68 7.87 -1.08 -19.12
CA TRP A 68 7.06 -1.70 -18.07
C TRP A 68 5.77 -2.34 -18.58
N VAL A 69 5.45 -2.22 -19.88
CA VAL A 69 4.30 -2.90 -20.47
C VAL A 69 4.42 -4.41 -20.20
N PRO A 70 3.51 -4.99 -19.41
CA PRO A 70 3.64 -6.37 -18.99
C PRO A 70 3.21 -7.32 -20.12
N GLN A 71 3.93 -8.44 -20.25
CA GLN A 71 3.50 -9.58 -21.07
C GLN A 71 2.53 -10.43 -20.25
N ILE A 72 1.28 -9.98 -20.16
CA ILE A 72 0.22 -10.64 -19.38
C ILE A 72 -1.00 -10.96 -20.24
N ASP A 73 -1.67 -12.06 -19.90
CA ASP A 73 -2.92 -12.43 -20.54
C ASP A 73 -4.00 -11.38 -20.24
N ILE A 74 -4.77 -11.02 -21.27
CA ILE A 74 -5.91 -10.11 -21.15
C ILE A 74 -6.94 -10.58 -20.11
N GLU A 75 -7.08 -11.88 -19.88
CA GLU A 75 -7.97 -12.41 -18.84
C GLU A 75 -7.50 -12.05 -17.42
N VAL A 76 -6.19 -11.91 -17.18
CA VAL A 76 -5.67 -11.40 -15.91
C VAL A 76 -6.07 -9.93 -15.73
N VAL A 77 -5.96 -9.12 -16.79
CA VAL A 77 -6.39 -7.72 -16.78
C VAL A 77 -7.91 -7.62 -16.53
N ARG A 78 -8.72 -8.45 -17.19
CA ARG A 78 -10.18 -8.51 -16.98
C ARG A 78 -10.52 -8.95 -15.56
N LYS A 79 -9.78 -9.91 -14.98
CA LYS A 79 -9.94 -10.31 -13.57
C LYS A 79 -9.62 -9.13 -12.63
N GLY A 80 -8.54 -8.40 -12.90
CA GLY A 80 -8.18 -7.18 -12.16
C GLY A 80 -9.29 -6.13 -12.20
N LEU A 81 -9.81 -5.81 -13.40
CA LEU A 81 -10.92 -4.86 -13.56
C LEU A 81 -12.17 -5.29 -12.78
N ARG A 82 -12.57 -6.57 -12.90
CA ARG A 82 -13.72 -7.11 -12.14
C ARG A 82 -13.50 -6.97 -10.63
N ALA A 83 -12.30 -7.24 -10.13
CA ALA A 83 -11.97 -7.11 -8.72
C ALA A 83 -11.97 -5.65 -8.23
N MET A 84 -11.43 -4.72 -9.01
CA MET A 84 -11.49 -3.28 -8.69
C MET A 84 -12.94 -2.78 -8.62
N MET A 85 -13.76 -3.13 -9.61
CA MET A 85 -15.19 -2.78 -9.61
C MET A 85 -15.92 -3.42 -8.43
N LYS A 86 -15.68 -4.70 -8.15
CA LYS A 86 -16.28 -5.42 -7.02
C LYS A 86 -15.88 -4.79 -5.68
N THR A 87 -14.63 -4.33 -5.54
CA THR A 87 -14.14 -3.59 -4.36
C THR A 87 -14.92 -2.29 -4.19
N ARG A 88 -14.98 -1.44 -5.22
CA ARG A 88 -15.71 -0.17 -5.17
C ARG A 88 -17.20 -0.34 -4.86
N ILE A 89 -17.85 -1.34 -5.46
CA ILE A 89 -19.27 -1.65 -5.24
C ILE A 89 -19.49 -2.14 -3.81
N PHE A 90 -18.64 -3.05 -3.33
CA PHE A 90 -18.70 -3.55 -1.96
C PHE A 90 -18.56 -2.40 -0.95
N ASP A 91 -17.54 -1.56 -1.12
CA ASP A 91 -17.28 -0.39 -0.27
C ASP A 91 -18.49 0.55 -0.20
N SER A 92 -19.06 0.87 -1.36
CA SER A 92 -20.23 1.76 -1.45
C SER A 92 -21.43 1.19 -0.70
N ARG A 93 -21.66 -0.12 -0.80
CA ARG A 93 -22.76 -0.81 -0.10
C ARG A 93 -22.52 -0.86 1.41
N MET A 94 -21.30 -1.11 1.85
CA MET A 94 -20.98 -1.19 3.27
C MET A 94 -21.05 0.18 3.95
N LEU A 95 -20.63 1.26 3.27
CA LEU A 95 -20.84 2.63 3.75
C LEU A 95 -22.32 2.95 3.92
N MET A 96 -23.17 2.57 2.96
CA MET A 96 -24.63 2.74 3.09
C MET A 96 -25.20 1.95 4.27
N ALA A 97 -24.74 0.71 4.48
CA ALA A 97 -25.16 -0.12 5.61
C ALA A 97 -24.75 0.50 6.95
N GLN A 98 -23.53 1.05 7.04
CA GLN A 98 -23.03 1.76 8.21
C GLN A 98 -23.90 3.00 8.53
N ARG A 99 -24.25 3.81 7.53
CA ARG A 99 -25.15 4.97 7.70
C ARG A 99 -26.56 4.58 8.15
N GLN A 100 -27.02 3.40 7.76
CA GLN A 100 -28.29 2.81 8.21
C GLN A 100 -28.19 2.15 9.59
N LYS A 101 -27.06 2.30 10.30
CA LYS A 101 -26.79 1.70 11.62
C LYS A 101 -26.84 0.17 11.63
N LYS A 102 -26.68 -0.47 10.47
CA LYS A 102 -26.58 -1.94 10.38
C LYS A 102 -25.19 -2.41 10.82
N MET A 103 -24.19 -1.55 10.69
CA MET A 103 -22.78 -1.80 10.98
C MET A 103 -22.24 -0.64 11.82
N SER A 104 -21.31 -0.92 12.74
CA SER A 104 -20.75 0.11 13.63
C SER A 104 -19.72 1.00 12.93
N PHE A 105 -18.82 0.42 12.14
CA PHE A 105 -17.67 1.11 11.55
C PHE A 105 -17.35 0.54 10.16
N TYR A 106 -16.86 1.38 9.25
CA TYR A 106 -16.38 0.94 7.95
C TYR A 106 -15.33 1.90 7.38
N MET A 107 -14.38 1.38 6.61
CA MET A 107 -13.37 2.16 5.88
C MET A 107 -13.40 1.78 4.41
N GLN A 108 -13.38 2.78 3.53
CA GLN A 108 -13.31 2.59 2.09
C GLN A 108 -11.85 2.65 1.60
N SER A 109 -11.60 2.09 0.42
CA SER A 109 -10.37 2.23 -0.36
C SER A 109 -10.65 2.81 -1.75
N LEU A 110 -11.62 3.75 -1.84
CA LEU A 110 -11.98 4.42 -3.09
C LEU A 110 -10.75 5.12 -3.70
N GLY A 111 -10.42 4.77 -4.94
CA GLY A 111 -9.25 5.28 -5.65
C GLY A 111 -7.97 4.46 -5.42
N GLU A 112 -7.99 3.49 -4.50
CA GLU A 112 -6.85 2.62 -4.16
C GLU A 112 -7.10 1.16 -4.56
N GLU A 113 -8.19 0.87 -5.30
CA GLU A 113 -8.64 -0.51 -5.54
C GLU A 113 -7.65 -1.32 -6.39
N ALA A 114 -6.88 -0.65 -7.25
CA ALA A 114 -5.91 -1.25 -8.16
C ALA A 114 -4.72 -1.86 -7.41
N ILE A 115 -4.19 -1.14 -6.43
CA ILE A 115 -2.94 -1.44 -5.72
C ILE A 115 -2.92 -2.88 -5.18
N GLY A 116 -3.82 -3.18 -4.24
CA GLY A 116 -3.91 -4.51 -3.63
C GLY A 116 -4.36 -5.58 -4.63
N THR A 117 -5.21 -5.23 -5.60
CA THR A 117 -5.70 -6.15 -6.63
C THR A 117 -4.55 -6.65 -7.50
N ALA A 118 -3.76 -5.73 -8.06
CA ALA A 118 -2.70 -6.02 -9.01
C ALA A 118 -1.58 -6.84 -8.34
N GLN A 119 -1.16 -6.44 -7.14
CA GLN A 119 -0.12 -7.19 -6.42
C GLN A 119 -0.59 -8.57 -6.01
N ALA A 120 -1.83 -8.75 -5.56
CA ALA A 120 -2.36 -10.07 -5.23
C ALA A 120 -2.51 -10.99 -6.45
N LEU A 121 -2.65 -10.44 -7.66
CA LEU A 121 -2.61 -11.22 -8.92
C LEU A 121 -1.19 -11.58 -9.36
N ALA A 122 -0.20 -10.80 -8.95
CA ALA A 122 1.22 -11.06 -9.22
C ALA A 122 1.87 -12.04 -8.21
N LEU A 123 1.20 -12.27 -7.08
CA LEU A 123 1.65 -13.17 -6.01
C LEU A 123 0.95 -14.54 -6.11
N ASN A 124 1.61 -15.57 -5.55
CA ASN A 124 0.93 -16.84 -5.29
C ASN A 124 -0.05 -16.67 -4.12
N VAL A 125 -1.01 -17.59 -3.99
CA VAL A 125 -2.03 -17.50 -2.90
C VAL A 125 -1.44 -17.75 -1.51
N ASP A 126 -0.34 -18.50 -1.44
CA ASP A 126 0.40 -18.83 -0.23
C ASP A 126 1.47 -17.80 0.16
N ASP A 127 1.74 -16.81 -0.70
CA ASP A 127 2.47 -15.61 -0.32
C ASP A 127 1.60 -14.78 0.63
N MET A 128 2.13 -14.57 1.84
CA MET A 128 1.39 -13.94 2.93
C MET A 128 1.42 -12.42 2.80
N CYS A 129 0.23 -11.83 2.66
CA CYS A 129 0.02 -10.41 2.75
C CYS A 129 -0.15 -9.99 4.21
N PHE A 130 0.53 -8.91 4.59
CA PHE A 130 0.42 -8.20 5.86
C PHE A 130 -0.22 -6.83 5.62
N PRO A 131 -1.55 -6.81 5.38
CA PRO A 131 -2.28 -5.65 4.91
C PRO A 131 -2.52 -4.62 6.02
N THR A 132 -2.87 -3.41 5.62
CA THR A 132 -3.58 -2.47 6.51
C THR A 132 -5.09 -2.69 6.39
N TYR A 133 -5.89 -1.88 7.07
CA TYR A 133 -7.35 -1.87 6.95
C TYR A 133 -7.88 -1.34 5.59
N ARG A 134 -7.02 -0.98 4.62
CA ARG A 134 -7.41 -0.49 3.27
C ARG A 134 -7.14 -1.44 2.10
N GLN A 135 -6.63 -2.66 2.35
CA GLN A 135 -6.31 -3.62 1.29
C GLN A 135 -7.36 -4.74 1.14
N GLN A 136 -8.65 -4.45 1.34
CA GLN A 136 -9.73 -5.42 1.11
C GLN A 136 -9.80 -5.91 -0.34
N SER A 137 -9.24 -5.17 -1.30
CA SER A 137 -9.07 -5.57 -2.70
C SER A 137 -8.31 -6.91 -2.84
N ILE A 138 -7.37 -7.21 -1.94
CA ILE A 138 -6.65 -8.49 -1.89
C ILE A 138 -7.61 -9.66 -1.64
N LEU A 139 -8.52 -9.52 -0.67
CA LEU A 139 -9.52 -10.56 -0.37
C LEU A 139 -10.48 -10.74 -1.55
N ILE A 140 -10.87 -9.64 -2.19
CA ILE A 140 -11.84 -9.62 -3.28
C ILE A 140 -11.28 -10.31 -4.53
N VAL A 141 -10.03 -10.07 -4.89
CA VAL A 141 -9.39 -10.69 -6.08
C VAL A 141 -8.94 -12.14 -5.83
N ARG A 142 -8.69 -12.50 -4.57
CA ARG A 142 -8.51 -13.90 -4.12
C ARG A 142 -9.83 -14.63 -3.89
N ASP A 143 -10.95 -14.04 -4.35
CA ASP A 143 -12.30 -14.62 -4.33
C ASP A 143 -12.75 -15.11 -2.93
N TYR A 144 -12.34 -14.43 -1.87
CA TYR A 144 -12.82 -14.71 -0.53
C TYR A 144 -14.34 -14.43 -0.45
N PRO A 145 -15.15 -15.30 0.19
CA PRO A 145 -16.61 -15.13 0.21
C PRO A 145 -17.02 -13.80 0.83
N LEU A 146 -17.75 -12.99 0.06
CA LEU A 146 -18.26 -11.70 0.54
C LEU A 146 -19.19 -11.87 1.75
N VAL A 147 -19.91 -12.99 1.84
CA VAL A 147 -20.76 -13.31 2.99
C VAL A 147 -19.92 -13.37 4.27
N ASP A 148 -18.79 -14.07 4.26
CA ASP A 148 -17.90 -14.16 5.42
C ASP A 148 -17.35 -12.79 5.81
N MET A 149 -16.96 -11.96 4.82
CA MET A 149 -16.54 -10.58 5.06
C MET A 149 -17.66 -9.78 5.74
N ILE A 150 -18.89 -9.84 5.22
CA ILE A 150 -20.04 -9.12 5.79
C ILE A 150 -20.38 -9.65 7.20
N CYS A 151 -20.29 -10.95 7.44
CA CYS A 151 -20.50 -11.51 8.78
C CYS A 151 -19.52 -10.93 9.80
N GLN A 152 -18.23 -10.80 9.43
CA GLN A 152 -17.24 -10.13 10.26
C GLN A 152 -17.60 -8.66 10.51
N LEU A 153 -18.02 -7.94 9.48
CA LEU A 153 -18.43 -6.54 9.60
C LEU A 153 -19.66 -6.33 10.50
N MET A 154 -20.56 -7.30 10.55
CA MET A 154 -21.78 -7.24 11.36
C MET A 154 -21.58 -7.81 12.77
N SER A 155 -20.42 -8.44 13.05
CA SER A 155 -20.15 -9.17 14.31
C SER A 155 -21.27 -10.15 14.67
N ASN A 156 -21.83 -10.83 13.67
CA ASN A 156 -22.97 -11.72 13.85
C ASN A 156 -22.54 -13.13 14.32
N GLU A 157 -23.49 -14.04 14.50
CA GLU A 157 -23.24 -15.43 14.94
C GLU A 157 -22.37 -16.24 13.97
N HIS A 158 -22.27 -15.80 12.71
CA HIS A 158 -21.42 -16.39 11.67
C HIS A 158 -20.11 -15.61 11.45
N ASP A 159 -19.78 -14.65 12.31
CA ASP A 159 -18.51 -13.93 12.25
C ASP A 159 -17.34 -14.92 12.43
N PRO A 160 -16.43 -15.06 11.45
CA PRO A 160 -15.27 -15.94 11.58
C PRO A 160 -14.36 -15.58 12.77
N LEU A 161 -14.42 -14.33 13.26
CA LEU A 161 -13.68 -13.81 14.41
C LEU A 161 -14.51 -13.74 15.70
N LYS A 162 -15.76 -14.21 15.66
CA LYS A 162 -16.66 -14.35 16.82
C LYS A 162 -16.90 -13.03 17.56
N GLY A 163 -17.01 -11.91 16.84
CA GLY A 163 -17.25 -10.58 17.39
C GLY A 163 -16.07 -10.00 18.19
N ARG A 164 -14.89 -10.63 18.15
CA ARG A 164 -13.71 -10.23 18.95
C ARG A 164 -12.93 -9.06 18.36
N GLN A 165 -13.26 -8.67 17.13
CA GLN A 165 -12.55 -7.63 16.41
C GLN A 165 -13.51 -6.59 15.85
N LEU A 166 -13.00 -5.36 15.75
CA LEU A 166 -13.68 -4.26 15.11
C LEU A 166 -13.99 -4.63 13.64
N PRO A 167 -15.12 -4.17 13.06
CA PRO A 167 -15.33 -4.29 11.62
C PRO A 167 -14.12 -3.79 10.83
N VAL A 168 -13.86 -4.40 9.68
CA VAL A 168 -12.70 -4.23 8.77
C VAL A 168 -11.40 -4.87 9.24
N MET A 169 -11.30 -5.34 10.49
CA MET A 169 -10.13 -6.05 11.01
C MET A 169 -10.16 -7.54 10.64
N TYR A 170 -10.20 -7.84 9.34
CA TYR A 170 -10.28 -9.20 8.83
C TYR A 170 -9.04 -10.05 9.15
N SER A 171 -9.20 -11.37 9.16
CA SER A 171 -8.10 -12.34 9.32
C SER A 171 -8.42 -13.61 8.52
N VAL A 172 -7.66 -13.87 7.46
CA VAL A 172 -7.99 -14.94 6.50
C VAL A 172 -6.70 -15.67 6.06
N LYS A 173 -6.17 -16.51 6.95
CA LYS A 173 -4.95 -17.31 6.69
C LYS A 173 -5.01 -18.10 5.38
N LYS A 174 -6.16 -18.71 5.06
CA LYS A 174 -6.36 -19.51 3.84
C LYS A 174 -6.24 -18.70 2.53
N ALA A 175 -6.43 -17.39 2.60
CA ALA A 175 -6.30 -16.47 1.48
C ALA A 175 -5.00 -15.66 1.57
N GLY A 176 -4.00 -16.13 2.34
CA GLY A 176 -2.74 -15.43 2.56
C GLY A 176 -2.93 -14.00 3.05
N PHE A 177 -3.91 -13.76 3.93
CA PHE A 177 -4.24 -12.44 4.45
C PHE A 177 -4.10 -12.46 5.97
N PHE A 178 -3.01 -11.87 6.46
CA PHE A 178 -2.68 -11.83 7.89
C PHE A 178 -3.73 -11.05 8.68
N SER A 179 -3.85 -11.38 9.97
CA SER A 179 -4.81 -10.72 10.86
C SER A 179 -4.49 -9.24 10.96
N ILE A 180 -5.44 -8.37 10.60
CA ILE A 180 -5.25 -6.93 10.76
C ILE A 180 -5.24 -6.58 12.25
N SER A 181 -4.38 -5.63 12.62
CA SER A 181 -4.36 -4.96 13.93
C SER A 181 -4.74 -3.49 13.76
N GLY A 182 -5.36 -2.92 14.78
CA GLY A 182 -5.59 -1.47 14.85
C GLY A 182 -4.31 -0.65 15.05
N ASN A 183 -3.22 -1.28 15.50
CA ASN A 183 -1.93 -0.62 15.70
C ASN A 183 -1.20 -0.47 14.36
N LEU A 184 -0.99 0.79 13.95
CA LEU A 184 -0.32 1.13 12.70
C LEU A 184 1.12 0.60 12.67
N ALA A 185 1.60 0.32 11.45
CA ALA A 185 2.96 -0.14 11.11
C ALA A 185 3.41 -1.50 11.68
N THR A 186 2.81 -2.01 12.76
CA THR A 186 3.22 -3.26 13.42
C THR A 186 3.30 -4.47 12.48
N GLN A 187 2.38 -4.57 11.52
CA GLN A 187 2.36 -5.62 10.52
C GLN A 187 3.55 -5.57 9.55
N TYR A 188 4.19 -4.41 9.41
CA TYR A 188 5.26 -4.18 8.44
C TYR A 188 6.54 -4.95 8.84
N ILE A 189 6.98 -4.81 10.09
CA ILE A 189 8.09 -5.61 10.64
C ILE A 189 7.73 -7.09 10.79
N GLN A 190 6.47 -7.41 11.11
CA GLN A 190 6.01 -8.81 11.17
C GLN A 190 6.12 -9.50 9.80
N ALA A 191 5.85 -8.79 8.71
CA ALA A 191 6.04 -9.29 7.36
C ALA A 191 7.50 -9.63 7.06
N VAL A 192 8.44 -8.78 7.49
CA VAL A 192 9.88 -9.03 7.37
C VAL A 192 10.25 -10.29 8.15
N GLY A 193 9.77 -10.43 9.39
CA GLY A 193 9.98 -11.63 10.20
C GLY A 193 9.41 -12.90 9.57
N TRP A 194 8.25 -12.80 8.91
CA TRP A 194 7.66 -13.92 8.16
C TRP A 194 8.51 -14.30 6.94
N GLY A 195 9.01 -13.32 6.18
CA GLY A 195 9.94 -13.55 5.08
C GLY A 195 11.25 -14.18 5.57
N MET A 196 11.81 -13.70 6.67
CA MET A 196 12.99 -14.31 7.32
C MET A 196 12.72 -15.76 7.72
N ALA A 197 11.55 -16.07 8.27
CA ALA A 197 11.18 -17.44 8.62
C ALA A 197 11.11 -18.36 7.39
N SER A 198 10.58 -17.87 6.26
CA SER A 198 10.59 -18.58 4.97
C SER A 198 12.03 -18.91 4.54
N ALA A 199 12.92 -17.91 4.57
CA ALA A 199 14.33 -18.09 4.22
C ALA A 199 15.06 -19.06 5.17
N ILE A 200 14.85 -18.97 6.49
CA ILE A 200 15.43 -19.86 7.50
C ILE A 200 15.04 -21.33 7.25
N LYS A 201 13.84 -21.56 6.72
CA LYS A 201 13.34 -22.90 6.42
C LYS A 201 13.71 -23.41 5.03
N GLY A 202 14.37 -22.60 4.21
CA GLY A 202 14.62 -22.94 2.80
C GLY A 202 13.32 -23.05 1.98
N ASP A 203 12.28 -22.32 2.37
CA ASP A 203 11.02 -22.22 1.64
C ASP A 203 11.13 -21.19 0.50
N THR A 204 10.13 -21.13 -0.37
CA THR A 204 10.08 -20.28 -1.57
C THR A 204 9.03 -19.17 -1.49
N LYS A 205 8.22 -19.16 -0.43
CA LYS A 205 7.15 -18.17 -0.23
C LYS A 205 7.73 -16.82 0.18
N ILE A 206 7.07 -15.75 -0.22
CA ILE A 206 7.47 -14.38 0.10
C ILE A 206 6.41 -13.64 0.92
N ALA A 207 6.82 -12.57 1.59
CA ALA A 207 5.91 -11.68 2.31
C ALA A 207 5.54 -10.44 1.49
N SER A 208 4.32 -9.97 1.62
CA SER A 208 3.85 -8.70 1.05
C SER A 208 3.39 -7.77 2.16
N ALA A 209 4.24 -6.83 2.56
CA ALA A 209 3.97 -5.87 3.65
C ALA A 209 3.30 -4.61 3.13
N TRP A 210 2.33 -4.05 3.86
CA TRP A 210 1.60 -2.85 3.45
C TRP A 210 1.61 -1.79 4.54
N ILE A 211 1.83 -0.53 4.18
CA ILE A 211 1.76 0.62 5.09
C ILE A 211 1.26 1.86 4.34
N GLY A 212 0.58 2.78 5.02
CA GLY A 212 0.20 4.09 4.44
C GLY A 212 1.27 5.15 4.67
N ASP A 213 1.22 6.27 3.94
CA ASP A 213 2.17 7.40 4.06
C ASP A 213 2.31 7.90 5.50
N GLY A 214 1.21 8.20 6.21
CA GLY A 214 1.29 8.65 7.59
C GLY A 214 1.94 7.64 8.55
N ALA A 215 1.69 6.35 8.34
CA ALA A 215 2.25 5.30 9.18
C ALA A 215 3.74 5.07 8.92
N THR A 216 4.34 5.65 7.87
CA THR A 216 5.81 5.62 7.69
C THR A 216 6.57 6.42 8.76
N ALA A 217 5.87 7.28 9.52
CA ALA A 217 6.44 7.98 10.67
C ALA A 217 6.47 7.13 11.95
N GLU A 218 5.84 5.95 11.96
CA GLU A 218 5.91 5.01 13.08
C GLU A 218 7.25 4.25 13.09
N ALA A 219 7.76 3.92 14.28
CA ALA A 219 9.07 3.28 14.44
C ALA A 219 9.21 1.92 13.72
N ASP A 220 8.10 1.18 13.59
CA ASP A 220 8.10 -0.12 12.93
C ASP A 220 8.36 -0.03 11.41
N PHE A 221 8.17 1.14 10.79
CA PHE A 221 8.57 1.36 9.39
C PHE A 221 10.10 1.29 9.25
N ASP A 222 10.83 2.05 10.06
CA ASP A 222 12.30 2.07 10.04
C ASP A 222 12.88 0.71 10.44
N THR A 223 12.26 0.07 11.45
CA THR A 223 12.64 -1.26 11.90
C THR A 223 12.48 -2.29 10.78
N ALA A 224 11.38 -2.24 10.02
CA ALA A 224 11.14 -3.13 8.89
C ALA A 224 12.20 -2.95 7.80
N LEU A 225 12.53 -1.71 7.40
CA LEU A 225 13.58 -1.46 6.41
C LEU A 225 14.94 -1.98 6.90
N THR A 226 15.30 -1.67 8.14
CA THR A 226 16.56 -2.10 8.74
C THR A 226 16.71 -3.62 8.71
N PHE A 227 15.70 -4.36 9.18
CA PHE A 227 15.76 -5.82 9.21
C PHE A 227 15.66 -6.45 7.82
N ALA A 228 14.84 -5.90 6.92
CA ALA A 228 14.73 -6.39 5.56
C ALA A 228 16.07 -6.30 4.83
N HIS A 229 16.80 -5.18 5.00
CA HIS A 229 18.14 -5.00 4.45
C HIS A 229 19.17 -5.94 5.08
N VAL A 230 19.30 -5.92 6.42
CA VAL A 230 20.32 -6.67 7.16
C VAL A 230 20.29 -8.16 6.81
N TYR A 231 19.09 -8.74 6.71
CA TYR A 231 18.91 -10.17 6.48
C TYR A 231 18.56 -10.52 5.03
N ARG A 232 18.45 -9.53 4.13
CA ARG A 232 17.96 -9.71 2.76
C ARG A 232 16.66 -10.53 2.73
N ALA A 233 15.71 -10.16 3.58
CA ALA A 233 14.47 -10.91 3.75
C ALA A 233 13.65 -10.92 2.43
N PRO A 234 13.02 -12.04 2.05
CA PRO A 234 12.16 -12.12 0.87
C PRO A 234 10.81 -11.43 1.13
N VAL A 235 10.78 -10.10 1.03
CA VAL A 235 9.62 -9.26 1.31
C VAL A 235 9.48 -8.15 0.28
N ILE A 236 8.24 -7.88 -0.14
CA ILE A 236 7.87 -6.66 -0.85
C ILE A 236 7.32 -5.66 0.17
N LEU A 237 7.98 -4.50 0.28
CA LEU A 237 7.63 -3.44 1.23
C LEU A 237 6.83 -2.34 0.51
N ASN A 238 5.51 -2.43 0.58
CA ASN A 238 4.62 -1.50 -0.11
C ASN A 238 4.28 -0.29 0.76
N VAL A 239 4.52 0.92 0.24
CA VAL A 239 4.05 2.17 0.86
C VAL A 239 2.95 2.77 -0.03
N VAL A 240 1.72 2.80 0.48
CA VAL A 240 0.56 3.40 -0.19
C VAL A 240 0.50 4.87 0.20
N ASN A 241 1.05 5.74 -0.66
CA ASN A 241 0.94 7.18 -0.49
C ASN A 241 -0.32 7.70 -1.18
N ASN A 242 -1.43 7.74 -0.43
CA ASN A 242 -2.70 8.32 -0.90
C ASN A 242 -2.82 9.81 -0.55
N GLN A 243 -1.70 10.43 -0.17
CA GLN A 243 -1.50 11.84 0.16
C GLN A 243 -2.00 12.28 1.55
N TRP A 244 -2.70 11.40 2.29
CA TRP A 244 -3.39 11.78 3.51
C TRP A 244 -3.40 10.70 4.60
N ALA A 245 -3.09 11.12 5.81
CA ALA A 245 -3.33 10.36 7.03
C ALA A 245 -4.42 11.04 7.87
N ILE A 246 -5.67 10.57 7.70
CA ILE A 246 -6.88 11.15 8.31
C ILE A 246 -7.14 12.60 7.83
N SER A 247 -6.47 13.58 8.43
CA SER A 247 -6.54 15.00 8.09
C SER A 247 -5.15 15.62 7.86
N THR A 248 -4.10 14.84 8.04
CA THR A 248 -2.72 15.25 7.93
C THR A 248 -2.22 15.00 6.52
N PHE A 249 -1.78 16.06 5.84
CA PHE A 249 -1.15 15.96 4.52
C PHE A 249 0.21 15.26 4.61
N GLN A 250 0.54 14.44 3.63
CA GLN A 250 1.77 13.62 3.59
C GLN A 250 3.08 14.40 3.80
N ALA A 251 3.12 15.71 3.55
CA ALA A 251 4.29 16.53 3.84
C ALA A 251 4.66 16.52 5.33
N ILE A 252 3.67 16.50 6.23
CA ILE A 252 3.86 16.41 7.69
C ILE A 252 4.39 15.03 8.09
N ALA A 253 4.13 13.98 7.31
CA ALA A 253 4.79 12.67 7.46
C ALA A 253 6.25 12.67 6.96
N GLY A 254 6.81 13.85 6.68
CA GLY A 254 8.16 14.04 6.14
C GLY A 254 8.24 13.82 4.64
N GLY A 255 7.16 14.02 3.89
CA GLY A 255 7.13 13.89 2.44
C GLY A 255 7.47 15.17 1.66
N GLU A 256 7.69 16.29 2.35
CA GLU A 256 8.15 17.54 1.72
C GLU A 256 9.52 17.34 1.05
N ASP A 257 9.64 17.76 -0.21
CA ASP A 257 10.84 17.66 -1.05
C ASP A 257 11.50 16.28 -1.18
N THR A 258 10.79 15.22 -0.81
CA THR A 258 11.30 13.84 -0.85
C THR A 258 10.24 12.86 -1.37
N THR A 259 10.60 11.57 -1.40
CA THR A 259 9.67 10.48 -1.69
C THR A 259 9.79 9.39 -0.63
N PHE A 260 8.74 8.59 -0.43
CA PHE A 260 8.80 7.44 0.45
C PHE A 260 9.73 6.34 -0.11
N ALA A 261 9.76 6.17 -1.44
CA ALA A 261 10.66 5.23 -2.10
C ALA A 261 12.15 5.53 -1.82
N ALA A 262 12.53 6.81 -1.75
CA ALA A 262 13.91 7.23 -1.46
C ALA A 262 14.41 6.77 -0.08
N ARG A 263 13.50 6.56 0.88
CA ARG A 263 13.84 6.02 2.21
C ARG A 263 14.37 4.59 2.10
N GLY A 264 13.79 3.76 1.23
CA GLY A 264 14.30 2.41 0.96
C GLY A 264 15.71 2.43 0.37
N VAL A 265 16.00 3.34 -0.56
CA VAL A 265 17.37 3.53 -1.11
C VAL A 265 18.35 3.89 0.00
N GLY A 266 17.97 4.81 0.90
CA GLY A 266 18.77 5.19 2.06
C GLY A 266 19.09 4.02 3.02
N CYS A 267 18.20 3.03 3.09
CA CYS A 267 18.39 1.80 3.87
C CYS A 267 19.02 0.65 3.07
N GLY A 268 19.51 0.88 1.84
CA GLY A 268 20.12 -0.17 1.03
C GLY A 268 19.11 -1.20 0.51
N ILE A 269 17.88 -0.78 0.20
CA ILE A 269 16.82 -1.58 -0.42
C ILE A 269 16.51 -1.01 -1.80
N ALA A 270 16.37 -1.87 -2.79
CA ALA A 270 15.95 -1.47 -4.13
C ALA A 270 14.52 -0.92 -4.09
N SER A 271 14.33 0.28 -4.61
CA SER A 271 13.07 1.02 -4.46
C SER A 271 12.50 1.45 -5.80
N LEU A 272 11.17 1.32 -5.92
CA LEU A 272 10.39 1.80 -7.05
C LEU A 272 9.33 2.79 -6.56
N ARG A 273 9.00 3.76 -7.41
CA ARG A 273 7.84 4.64 -7.23
C ARG A 273 6.95 4.51 -8.45
N VAL A 274 5.72 4.06 -8.24
CA VAL A 274 4.82 3.59 -9.30
C VAL A 274 3.50 4.33 -9.19
N ASP A 275 2.86 4.56 -10.34
CA ASP A 275 1.47 4.97 -10.45
C ASP A 275 0.56 3.89 -9.83
N GLY A 276 -0.30 4.30 -8.89
CA GLY A 276 -0.97 3.41 -7.93
C GLY A 276 -2.35 2.95 -8.37
#